data_AF-A0A2N4XXN7-F1
#
_entry.id   AF-A0A2N4XXN7-F1
#
_cell.length_a   1.000
_cell.length_b   1.000
_cell.length_c   1.000
_cell.angle_alpha   90.00
_cell.angle_beta   90.00
_cell.angle_gamma   90.00
#
_symmetry.space_group_name_H-M   'P 1'
#
loop_
_entity.id
_entity.type
_entity.pdbx_description
1 polymer ?
#
loop_
_entity_poly.entity_id
_entity_poly.type
_entity_poly.pdbx_seq_one_letter_code
_entity_poly.pdbx_strand_id
1 'polypeptide(L)'
;MVTLTQFGIDYAVASLGTTTTTEHIQLLYRTTHQVICCYDGDRAGQEAAWRTLEKALPYLIDGRELRFMFLSEGEDPDTLVRKIGKKAFEQCIEQAQPLSQFLFETLMQQVDLSHLDGRAKLSALALPLIRKIPGSILRMFLRQQLGQKLGLIDDSQLDKLLPPTQNQKVMQQTYIWLQPRIKCTTMRILTGLLIQNPWLSALVPIIKGLEQAKQPGVTLFIHLVKICQRQPWLTTGQLLELNRNNKFYLQLETLVTWNHMIIEDMIEKTFVDALTSLYNSILEQRQEALIALDRTHGLTTKERKELWSLNQALAKKKSIK
;
A
#
# COMPACT_ATOMS: atom_id res chain seq x y z
N MET A 1 34.16 1.98 0.14
CA MET A 1 33.53 2.65 -1.04
C MET A 1 34.53 2.88 -2.15
N VAL A 2 35.62 3.63 -1.92
CA VAL A 2 36.65 3.88 -2.95
C VAL A 2 37.20 2.57 -3.54
N THR A 3 37.50 1.59 -2.69
CA THR A 3 37.97 0.28 -3.15
C THR A 3 36.93 -0.44 -4.00
N LEU A 4 35.66 -0.47 -3.60
CA LEU A 4 34.58 -1.07 -4.39
C LEU A 4 34.49 -0.45 -5.80
N THR A 5 34.58 0.87 -5.90
CA THR A 5 34.57 1.57 -7.19
C THR A 5 35.80 1.24 -8.05
N GLN A 6 36.99 1.12 -7.45
CA GLN A 6 38.20 0.66 -8.17
C GLN A 6 38.04 -0.74 -8.75
N PHE A 7 37.28 -1.61 -8.07
CA PHE A 7 36.94 -2.95 -8.54
C PHE A 7 35.72 -2.97 -9.47
N GLY A 8 35.17 -1.81 -9.86
CA GLY A 8 34.06 -1.68 -10.81
C GLY A 8 32.67 -1.88 -10.19
N ILE A 9 32.54 -1.68 -8.88
CA ILE A 9 31.26 -1.62 -8.14
C ILE A 9 30.97 -0.16 -7.83
N ASP A 10 30.21 0.50 -8.69
CA ASP A 10 29.95 1.94 -8.72
C ASP A 10 28.62 2.35 -8.04
N TYR A 11 27.84 1.38 -7.56
CA TYR A 11 26.57 1.59 -6.87
C TYR A 11 26.66 1.52 -5.34
N ALA A 12 27.87 1.51 -4.77
CA ALA A 12 28.08 1.47 -3.32
C ALA A 12 28.02 2.87 -2.71
N VAL A 13 27.27 3.03 -1.61
CA VAL A 13 27.20 4.28 -0.82
C VAL A 13 27.41 3.99 0.67
N ALA A 14 27.90 4.97 1.42
CA ALA A 14 28.14 4.84 2.86
C ALA A 14 27.58 6.04 3.63
N SER A 15 27.08 5.80 4.84
CA SER A 15 26.76 6.87 5.79
C SER A 15 28.04 7.40 6.44
N LEU A 16 28.16 8.72 6.58
CA LEU A 16 29.34 9.36 7.14
C LEU A 16 29.38 9.22 8.68
N GLY A 17 29.85 8.07 9.17
CA GLY A 17 30.13 7.84 10.60
C GLY A 17 28.90 7.77 11.53
N THR A 18 27.70 7.67 10.99
CA THR A 18 26.44 7.62 11.76
C THR A 18 25.62 6.38 11.43
N THR A 19 24.77 5.94 12.37
CA THR A 19 23.77 4.91 12.07
C THR A 19 22.84 5.36 10.95
N THR A 20 22.39 4.43 10.09
CA THR A 20 21.41 4.70 9.02
C THR A 20 20.19 5.42 9.59
N THR A 21 19.81 6.56 9.02
CA THR A 21 18.61 7.32 9.45
C THR A 21 17.43 7.04 8.53
N THR A 22 16.25 7.50 8.93
CA THR A 22 15.04 7.44 8.10
C THR A 22 15.18 8.23 6.81
N GLU A 23 15.91 9.35 6.84
CA GLU A 23 16.19 10.21 5.68
C GLU A 23 17.08 9.48 4.68
N HIS A 24 18.08 8.73 5.15
CA HIS A 24 18.91 7.88 4.28
C HIS A 24 18.07 6.83 3.57
N ILE A 25 17.17 6.13 4.28
CA ILE A 25 16.29 5.12 3.66
C ILE A 25 15.39 5.76 2.59
N GLN A 26 14.79 6.91 2.88
CA GLN A 26 13.96 7.62 1.92
C GLN A 26 14.75 8.04 0.68
N LEU A 27 15.97 8.55 0.87
CA LEU A 27 16.84 8.96 -0.22
C LEU A 27 17.20 7.76 -1.11
N LEU A 28 17.59 6.64 -0.52
CA LEU A 28 17.90 5.41 -1.26
C LEU A 28 16.70 4.96 -2.11
N TYR A 29 15.51 4.94 -1.53
CA TYR A 29 14.29 4.53 -2.23
C TYR A 29 13.72 5.56 -3.22
N ARG A 30 14.30 6.76 -3.31
CA ARG A 30 14.04 7.68 -4.43
C ARG A 30 14.89 7.35 -5.65
N THR A 31 16.03 6.70 -5.44
CA THR A 31 17.00 6.39 -6.49
C THR A 31 16.87 4.97 -7.01
N THR A 32 16.49 4.02 -6.14
CA THR A 32 16.39 2.59 -6.49
C THR A 32 15.19 1.93 -5.81
N HIS A 33 14.69 0.85 -6.41
CA HIS A 33 13.68 -0.01 -5.81
C HIS A 33 14.30 -1.07 -4.88
N GLN A 34 15.57 -1.41 -5.06
CA GLN A 34 16.28 -2.43 -4.31
C GLN A 34 17.44 -1.82 -3.53
N VAL A 35 17.46 -2.07 -2.22
CA VAL A 35 18.52 -1.63 -1.31
C VAL A 35 19.12 -2.85 -0.63
N ILE A 36 20.45 -2.92 -0.62
CA ILE A 36 21.20 -4.00 0.02
C ILE A 36 22.10 -3.37 1.07
N CYS A 37 21.85 -3.68 2.34
CA CYS A 37 22.65 -3.19 3.44
C CYS A 37 23.74 -4.21 3.79
N CYS A 38 25.00 -3.80 3.62
CA CYS A 38 26.16 -4.61 3.99
C CYS A 38 26.60 -4.27 5.42
N TYR A 39 26.71 -5.29 6.28
CA TYR A 39 27.13 -5.17 7.67
C TYR A 39 28.20 -6.21 8.00
N ASP A 40 28.99 -5.92 9.01
CA ASP A 40 29.94 -6.89 9.57
C ASP A 40 29.17 -8.06 10.19
N GLY A 41 29.75 -9.27 10.14
CA GLY A 41 29.11 -10.48 10.67
C GLY A 41 29.09 -10.58 12.20
N ASP A 42 29.61 -9.58 12.89
CA ASP A 42 29.67 -9.55 14.33
C ASP A 42 28.33 -9.11 14.95
N ARG A 43 28.26 -9.14 16.28
CA ARG A 43 27.06 -8.74 17.01
C ARG A 43 26.70 -7.26 16.77
N ALA A 44 27.70 -6.39 16.63
CA ALA A 44 27.46 -4.97 16.40
C ALA A 44 26.81 -4.72 15.03
N GLY A 45 27.26 -5.43 13.99
CA GLY A 45 26.69 -5.43 12.66
C GLY A 45 25.26 -5.94 12.63
N GLN A 46 24.95 -7.02 13.35
CA GLN A 46 23.58 -7.51 13.50
C GLN A 46 22.65 -6.51 14.20
N GLU A 47 23.12 -5.87 15.28
CA GLU A 47 22.35 -4.82 15.96
C GLU A 47 22.12 -3.59 15.05
N ALA A 48 23.13 -3.21 14.27
CA ALA A 48 23.02 -2.12 13.29
C ALA A 48 22.04 -2.46 12.16
N ALA A 49 22.07 -3.70 11.66
CA ALA A 49 21.13 -4.22 10.68
C ALA A 49 19.69 -4.19 11.22
N TRP A 50 19.48 -4.62 12.47
CA TRP A 50 18.17 -4.57 13.11
C TRP A 50 17.62 -3.14 13.23
N ARG A 51 18.44 -2.19 13.69
CA ARG A 51 18.06 -0.77 13.76
C ARG A 51 17.69 -0.21 12.38
N THR A 52 18.41 -0.63 11.34
CA THR A 52 18.13 -0.23 9.95
C THR A 52 16.84 -0.83 9.44
N LEU A 53 16.58 -2.11 9.73
CA LEU A 53 15.31 -2.76 9.46
C LEU A 53 14.16 -1.96 10.09
N GLU A 54 14.23 -1.66 11.39
CA GLU A 54 13.16 -0.95 12.10
C GLU A 54 12.86 0.42 11.49
N LYS A 55 13.90 1.14 11.06
CA LYS A 55 13.79 2.43 10.38
C LYS A 55 13.28 2.30 8.96
N ALA A 56 13.52 1.17 8.28
CA ALA A 56 13.12 0.95 6.90
C ALA A 56 11.67 0.47 6.75
N LEU A 57 11.13 -0.26 7.73
CA LEU A 57 9.77 -0.82 7.68
C LEU A 57 8.71 0.21 7.21
N PRO A 58 8.66 1.46 7.73
CA PRO A 58 7.65 2.45 7.32
C PRO A 58 7.72 2.89 5.85
N TYR A 59 8.82 2.57 5.15
CA TYR A 59 9.08 2.99 3.76
C TYR A 59 9.00 1.83 2.76
N LEU A 60 8.69 0.61 3.23
CA LEU A 60 8.51 -0.56 2.37
C LEU A 60 7.10 -0.60 1.79
N ILE A 61 6.93 0.08 0.66
CA ILE A 61 5.75 -0.08 -0.21
C ILE A 61 5.94 -1.27 -1.16
N ASP A 62 4.86 -1.70 -1.79
CA ASP A 62 4.91 -2.78 -2.78
C ASP A 62 5.86 -2.39 -3.93
N GLY A 63 6.71 -3.32 -4.35
CA GLY A 63 7.77 -3.09 -5.34
C GLY A 63 9.11 -2.59 -4.79
N ARG A 64 9.22 -2.28 -3.49
CA ARG A 64 10.50 -2.03 -2.83
C ARG A 64 11.06 -3.27 -2.17
N GLU A 65 12.36 -3.44 -2.28
CA GLU A 65 13.08 -4.57 -1.72
C GLU A 65 14.22 -4.10 -0.81
N LEU A 66 14.32 -4.74 0.37
CA LEU A 66 15.44 -4.58 1.29
C LEU A 66 16.08 -5.94 1.54
N ARG A 67 17.40 -6.01 1.39
CA ARG A 67 18.20 -7.18 1.72
C ARG A 67 19.35 -6.81 2.65
N PHE A 68 19.85 -7.81 3.36
CA PHE A 68 20.97 -7.69 4.30
C PHE A 68 22.08 -8.66 3.89
N MET A 69 23.28 -8.13 3.69
CA MET A 69 24.49 -8.90 3.44
C MET A 69 25.37 -8.82 4.68
N PHE A 70 25.67 -9.96 5.28
CA PHE A 70 26.56 -10.05 6.43
C PHE A 70 27.91 -10.60 6.00
N LEU A 71 28.98 -9.89 6.34
CA LEU A 71 30.35 -10.28 6.03
C LEU A 71 30.86 -11.33 7.02
N SER A 72 31.95 -11.99 6.68
CA SER A 72 32.65 -12.86 7.64
C SER A 72 33.30 -12.01 8.75
N GLU A 73 33.51 -12.61 9.92
CA GLU A 73 34.11 -11.91 11.06
C GLU A 73 35.51 -11.37 10.70
N GLY A 74 35.72 -10.07 10.94
CA GLY A 74 36.98 -9.39 10.64
C GLY A 74 37.19 -8.99 9.17
N GLU A 75 36.23 -9.26 8.28
CA GLU A 75 36.25 -8.78 6.90
C GLU A 75 35.39 -7.51 6.75
N ASP A 76 35.86 -6.55 5.96
CA ASP A 76 35.09 -5.40 5.51
C ASP A 76 34.86 -5.49 3.98
N PRO A 77 33.98 -4.66 3.37
CA PRO A 77 33.75 -4.72 1.92
C PRO A 77 35.01 -4.51 1.10
N ASP A 78 35.97 -3.73 1.61
CA ASP A 78 37.21 -3.37 0.93
C ASP A 78 38.23 -4.53 0.97
N THR A 79 38.38 -5.26 2.09
CA THR A 79 39.23 -6.45 2.21
C THR A 79 38.63 -7.63 1.46
N LEU A 80 37.31 -7.81 1.58
CA LEU A 80 36.63 -8.93 0.95
C LEU A 80 36.72 -8.83 -0.58
N VAL A 81 36.39 -7.67 -1.18
CA VAL A 81 36.45 -7.50 -2.64
C VAL A 81 37.87 -7.68 -3.19
N ARG A 82 38.91 -7.31 -2.44
CA ARG A 82 40.31 -7.54 -2.83
C ARG A 82 40.66 -9.02 -2.83
N LYS A 83 40.10 -9.79 -1.90
CA LYS A 83 40.36 -11.22 -1.73
C LYS A 83 39.61 -12.08 -2.75
N ILE A 84 38.34 -11.80 -2.99
CA ILE A 84 37.46 -12.65 -3.83
C ILE A 84 37.21 -12.07 -5.24
N GLY A 85 37.54 -10.79 -5.44
CA GLY A 85 37.30 -10.08 -6.70
C GLY A 85 35.83 -9.70 -6.92
N LYS A 86 35.59 -8.88 -7.96
CA LYS A 86 34.25 -8.32 -8.27
C LYS A 86 33.17 -9.40 -8.43
N LYS A 87 33.40 -10.40 -9.28
CA LYS A 87 32.36 -11.39 -9.65
C LYS A 87 31.86 -12.18 -8.44
N ALA A 88 32.77 -12.64 -7.58
CA ALA A 88 32.39 -13.38 -6.38
C ALA A 88 31.71 -12.46 -5.36
N PHE A 89 32.13 -11.20 -5.25
CA PHE A 89 31.45 -10.22 -4.41
C PHE A 89 30.01 -9.95 -4.89
N GLU A 90 29.78 -9.82 -6.20
CA GLU A 90 28.43 -9.68 -6.78
C GLU A 90 27.55 -10.91 -6.51
N GLN A 91 28.11 -12.12 -6.52
CA GLN A 91 27.38 -13.32 -6.10
C GLN A 91 26.97 -13.26 -4.62
N CYS A 92 27.82 -12.72 -3.74
CA CYS A 92 27.44 -12.50 -2.34
C CYS A 92 26.29 -11.48 -2.21
N ILE A 93 26.28 -10.44 -3.06
CA ILE A 93 25.18 -9.47 -3.12
C ILE A 93 23.87 -10.14 -3.57
N GLU A 94 23.92 -10.99 -4.58
CA GLU A 94 22.74 -11.72 -5.06
C GLU A 94 22.16 -12.66 -4.00
N GLN A 95 23.05 -13.28 -3.21
CA GLN A 95 22.71 -14.16 -2.09
C GLN A 95 22.34 -13.41 -0.80
N ALA A 96 22.33 -12.07 -0.82
CA ALA A 96 21.98 -11.27 0.35
C ALA A 96 20.59 -11.66 0.88
N GLN A 97 20.51 -11.75 2.20
CA GLN A 97 19.36 -12.26 2.92
C GLN A 97 18.15 -11.31 2.76
N PRO A 98 16.99 -11.80 2.31
CA PRO A 98 15.78 -10.99 2.23
C PRO A 98 15.34 -10.49 3.61
N LEU A 99 14.71 -9.31 3.67
CA LEU A 99 14.18 -8.74 4.92
C LEU A 99 13.28 -9.72 5.69
N SER A 100 12.44 -10.50 5.02
CA SER A 100 11.55 -11.46 5.68
C SER A 100 12.33 -12.51 6.45
N GLN A 101 13.36 -13.08 5.81
CA GLN A 101 14.23 -14.07 6.42
C GLN A 101 14.98 -13.46 7.61
N PHE A 102 15.61 -12.29 7.43
CA PHE A 102 16.31 -11.59 8.52
C PHE A 102 15.39 -11.27 9.70
N LEU A 103 14.22 -10.70 9.43
CA LEU A 103 13.22 -10.39 10.46
C LEU A 103 12.88 -11.62 11.30
N PHE A 104 12.54 -12.74 10.66
CA PHE A 104 12.10 -13.91 11.40
C PHE A 104 13.25 -14.65 12.08
N GLU A 105 14.43 -14.75 11.47
CA GLU A 105 15.59 -15.38 12.12
C GLU A 105 15.96 -14.64 13.41
N THR A 106 16.03 -13.31 13.38
CA THR A 106 16.35 -12.51 14.57
C THR A 106 15.27 -12.61 15.66
N LEU A 107 13.99 -12.69 15.29
CA LEU A 107 12.91 -12.87 16.28
C LEU A 107 12.88 -14.28 16.85
N MET A 108 13.17 -15.29 16.03
CA MET A 108 13.21 -16.70 16.44
C MET A 108 14.31 -16.99 17.47
N GLN A 109 15.41 -16.25 17.45
CA GLN A 109 16.47 -16.36 18.48
C GLN A 109 16.00 -15.94 19.89
N GLN A 110 14.87 -15.21 19.99
CA GLN A 110 14.39 -14.63 21.26
C GLN A 110 13.22 -15.42 21.88
N VAL A 111 12.76 -16.48 21.22
CA VAL A 111 11.54 -17.22 21.56
C VAL A 111 11.73 -18.72 21.43
N ASP A 112 11.02 -19.48 22.26
CA ASP A 112 10.94 -20.94 22.14
C ASP A 112 9.52 -21.35 21.72
N LEU A 113 9.37 -21.85 20.49
CA LEU A 113 8.06 -22.21 19.93
C LEU A 113 7.48 -23.52 20.46
N SER A 114 8.25 -24.29 21.25
CA SER A 114 7.75 -25.49 21.93
C SER A 114 6.69 -25.14 22.99
N HIS A 115 6.76 -23.92 23.53
CA HIS A 115 5.83 -23.40 24.54
C HIS A 115 4.84 -22.39 23.95
N LEU A 116 3.62 -22.39 24.49
CA LEU A 116 2.58 -21.41 24.12
C LEU A 116 3.04 -19.96 24.38
N ASP A 117 3.77 -19.74 25.48
CA ASP A 117 4.30 -18.43 25.83
C ASP A 117 5.30 -17.89 24.80
N GLY A 118 6.12 -18.76 24.21
CA GLY A 118 7.05 -18.35 23.16
C GLY A 118 6.35 -18.03 21.84
N ARG A 119 5.26 -18.73 21.51
CA ARG A 119 4.39 -18.37 20.38
C ARG A 119 3.68 -17.02 20.60
N ALA A 120 3.19 -16.78 21.82
CA ALA A 120 2.61 -15.50 22.19
C ALA A 120 3.66 -14.37 22.10
N LYS A 121 4.88 -14.61 22.61
CA LYS A 121 6.00 -13.66 22.55
C LYS A 121 6.41 -13.35 21.10
N LEU A 122 6.51 -14.35 20.23
CA LEU A 122 6.81 -14.15 18.80
C LEU A 122 5.76 -13.24 18.15
N SER A 123 4.48 -13.52 18.40
CA SER A 123 3.37 -12.73 17.88
C SER A 123 3.45 -11.28 18.38
N ALA A 124 3.73 -11.08 19.67
CA ALA A 124 3.86 -9.77 20.30
C ALA A 124 5.04 -8.95 19.74
N LEU A 125 6.14 -9.60 19.33
CA LEU A 125 7.29 -8.94 18.72
C LEU A 125 7.09 -8.67 17.22
N ALA A 126 6.58 -9.64 16.47
CA ALA A 126 6.49 -9.57 15.02
C ALA A 126 5.37 -8.63 14.54
N LEU A 127 4.18 -8.71 15.15
CA LEU A 127 3.02 -7.97 14.65
C LEU A 127 3.19 -6.44 14.68
N PRO A 128 3.77 -5.81 15.73
CA PRO A 128 4.06 -4.38 15.72
C PRO A 128 4.99 -3.96 14.57
N LEU A 129 5.97 -4.80 14.22
CA LEU A 129 6.89 -4.54 13.11
C LEU A 129 6.18 -4.66 11.76
N ILE A 130 5.44 -5.75 11.55
CA ILE A 130 4.66 -5.99 10.33
C ILE A 130 3.64 -4.85 10.10
N ARG A 131 3.03 -4.33 11.17
CA ARG A 131 2.08 -3.20 11.10
C ARG A 131 2.71 -1.88 10.61
N LYS A 132 4.03 -1.68 10.77
CA LYS A 132 4.72 -0.48 10.27
C LYS A 132 4.81 -0.47 8.75
N ILE A 133 4.78 -1.62 8.09
CA ILE A 133 5.01 -1.78 6.64
C ILE A 133 3.81 -1.27 5.86
N PRO A 134 3.90 -0.22 5.03
CA PRO A 134 2.77 0.29 4.26
C PRO A 134 2.35 -0.62 3.10
N GLY A 135 3.28 -1.36 2.48
CA GLY A 135 3.02 -2.29 1.36
C GLY A 135 2.03 -3.38 1.73
N SER A 136 0.97 -3.51 0.93
CA SER A 136 -0.15 -4.40 1.22
C SER A 136 0.22 -5.86 1.00
N ILE A 137 0.97 -6.14 -0.06
CA ILE A 137 1.37 -7.49 -0.48
C ILE A 137 2.46 -8.00 0.47
N LEU A 138 3.50 -7.19 0.70
CA LEU A 138 4.57 -7.57 1.63
C LEU A 138 4.03 -7.83 3.04
N ARG A 139 3.13 -6.96 3.53
CA ARG A 139 2.50 -7.14 4.84
C ARG A 139 1.69 -8.44 4.88
N MET A 140 0.92 -8.75 3.84
CA MET A 140 0.15 -9.99 3.74
C MET A 140 1.07 -11.23 3.79
N PHE A 141 2.16 -11.25 3.02
CA PHE A 141 3.10 -12.39 3.03
C PHE A 141 3.81 -12.57 4.37
N LEU A 142 4.23 -11.49 5.03
CA LEU A 142 4.85 -11.57 6.35
C LEU A 142 3.86 -12.07 7.42
N ARG A 143 2.59 -11.66 7.32
CA ARG A 143 1.52 -12.19 8.17
C ARG A 143 1.30 -13.68 7.95
N GLN A 144 1.25 -14.12 6.69
CA GLN A 144 1.14 -15.53 6.34
C GLN A 144 2.32 -16.35 6.87
N GLN A 145 3.55 -15.87 6.71
CA GLN A 145 4.75 -16.51 7.25
C GLN A 145 4.72 -16.60 8.78
N LEU A 146 4.25 -15.54 9.46
CA LEU A 146 4.06 -15.56 10.90
C LEU A 146 3.02 -16.61 11.31
N GLY A 147 1.88 -16.68 10.62
CA GLY A 147 0.86 -17.70 10.85
C GLY A 147 1.41 -19.11 10.72
N GLN A 148 2.17 -19.39 9.66
CA GLN A 148 2.84 -20.68 9.45
C GLN A 148 3.79 -21.04 10.60
N LYS A 149 4.63 -20.09 11.06
CA LYS A 149 5.55 -20.32 12.18
C LYS A 149 4.83 -20.57 13.51
N LEU A 150 3.64 -20.00 13.70
CA LEU A 150 2.82 -20.19 14.90
C LEU A 150 1.95 -21.46 14.84
N GLY A 151 1.84 -22.09 13.66
CA GLY A 151 0.94 -23.22 13.40
C GLY A 151 -0.53 -22.79 13.26
N LEU A 152 -0.79 -21.54 12.87
CA LEU A 152 -2.13 -21.02 12.61
C LEU A 152 -2.49 -21.22 11.14
N ILE A 153 -3.69 -21.75 10.90
CA ILE A 153 -4.20 -22.02 9.54
C ILE A 153 -4.82 -20.74 8.94
N ASP A 154 -5.32 -19.83 9.79
CA ASP A 154 -6.04 -18.64 9.36
C ASP A 154 -5.37 -17.35 9.89
N ASP A 155 -4.91 -16.51 8.96
CA ASP A 155 -4.32 -15.19 9.25
C ASP A 155 -5.31 -14.22 9.91
N SER A 156 -6.63 -14.43 9.75
CA SER A 156 -7.64 -13.60 10.42
C SER A 156 -7.56 -13.70 11.96
N GLN A 157 -6.97 -14.78 12.48
CA GLN A 157 -6.78 -14.98 13.91
C GLN A 157 -5.66 -14.11 14.48
N LEU A 158 -4.69 -13.69 13.66
CA LEU A 158 -3.59 -12.80 14.09
C LEU A 158 -4.09 -11.42 14.50
N ASP A 159 -5.19 -10.94 13.91
CA ASP A 159 -5.81 -9.66 14.30
C ASP A 159 -6.44 -9.71 15.70
N LYS A 160 -6.82 -10.90 16.18
CA LYS A 160 -7.41 -11.12 17.52
C LYS A 160 -6.34 -11.27 18.62
N LEU A 161 -5.10 -11.57 18.25
CA LEU A 161 -3.98 -11.82 19.18
C LEU A 161 -3.35 -10.55 19.75
N LEU A 162 -3.82 -9.37 19.34
CA LEU A 162 -3.35 -8.11 19.87
C LEU A 162 -4.44 -7.47 20.73
N PRO A 163 -4.11 -6.97 21.92
CA PRO A 163 -5.05 -6.16 22.67
C PRO A 163 -5.47 -4.96 21.80
N PRO A 164 -6.75 -4.53 21.84
CA PRO A 164 -7.15 -3.27 21.22
C PRO A 164 -6.32 -2.18 21.88
N THR A 165 -5.28 -1.74 21.19
CA THR A 165 -4.33 -0.79 21.76
C THR A 165 -5.08 0.52 21.96
N GLN A 166 -5.29 0.93 23.21
CA GLN A 166 -5.98 2.18 23.60
C GLN A 166 -5.30 3.46 23.07
N ASN A 167 -4.19 3.35 22.32
CA ASN A 167 -3.49 4.44 21.66
C ASN A 167 -3.58 4.40 20.12
N GLN A 168 -4.74 4.04 19.57
CA GLN A 168 -5.03 4.20 18.13
C GLN A 168 -4.91 5.65 17.62
N LYS A 169 -4.91 6.65 18.51
CA LYS A 169 -4.75 8.08 18.13
C LYS A 169 -3.33 8.66 18.29
N VAL A 170 -2.48 8.12 19.17
CA VAL A 170 -1.22 8.81 19.55
C VAL A 170 0.00 8.34 18.73
N MET A 171 0.13 7.05 18.38
CA MET A 171 1.24 6.60 17.51
C MET A 171 1.02 6.92 16.03
N GLN A 172 -0.19 7.33 15.64
CA GLN A 172 -0.43 7.86 14.30
C GLN A 172 0.11 9.29 14.13
N GLN A 173 0.45 10.02 15.20
CA GLN A 173 0.83 11.44 15.11
C GLN A 173 2.32 11.72 14.89
N THR A 174 3.23 10.76 15.08
CA THR A 174 4.69 11.01 14.98
C THR A 174 5.39 10.48 13.72
N TYR A 175 4.66 9.93 12.75
CA TYR A 175 5.18 9.62 11.40
C TYR A 175 4.34 10.25 10.29
N ILE A 176 3.91 11.50 10.49
CA ILE A 176 3.20 12.29 9.47
C ILE A 176 4.12 13.41 8.96
N TRP A 177 5.10 13.06 8.14
CA TRP A 177 5.65 13.98 7.12
C TRP A 177 5.83 13.27 5.78
N LEU A 178 4.93 12.34 5.49
CA LEU A 178 4.68 11.90 4.13
C LEU A 178 3.28 12.37 3.79
N GLN A 179 3.23 13.24 2.78
CA GLN A 179 2.12 13.69 1.94
C GLN A 179 0.72 13.24 2.41
N PRO A 180 -0.26 14.15 2.56
CA PRO A 180 -1.54 13.86 3.17
C PRO A 180 -2.09 12.56 2.62
N ARG A 181 -2.20 11.53 3.49
CA ARG A 181 -2.80 10.24 3.14
C ARG A 181 -4.26 10.51 2.80
N ILE A 182 -4.51 10.83 1.54
CA ILE A 182 -5.84 10.81 0.95
C ILE A 182 -6.30 9.36 1.12
N LYS A 183 -7.19 9.10 2.09
CA LYS A 183 -7.91 7.82 2.20
C LYS A 183 -8.34 7.41 0.79
N CYS A 184 -7.85 6.27 0.29
CA CYS A 184 -8.22 5.71 -1.01
C CYS A 184 -9.66 5.20 -0.96
N THR A 185 -10.62 6.12 -0.93
CA THR A 185 -12.02 5.78 -1.14
C THR A 185 -12.27 5.61 -2.63
N THR A 186 -13.24 4.79 -3.02
CA THR A 186 -13.68 4.62 -4.42
C THR A 186 -13.88 5.98 -5.09
N MET A 187 -14.50 6.94 -4.37
CA MET A 187 -14.73 8.29 -4.91
C MET A 187 -13.46 9.08 -5.16
N ARG A 188 -12.43 8.98 -4.30
CA ARG A 188 -11.17 9.71 -4.47
C ARG A 188 -10.32 9.12 -5.58
N ILE A 189 -10.32 7.79 -5.73
CA ILE A 189 -9.71 7.10 -6.88
C ILE A 189 -10.38 7.58 -8.17
N LEU A 190 -11.72 7.59 -8.20
CA LEU A 190 -12.49 8.04 -9.37
C LEU A 190 -12.25 9.52 -9.70
N THR A 191 -12.35 10.45 -8.74
CA THR A 191 -12.10 11.87 -9.02
C THR A 191 -10.63 12.18 -9.29
N GLY A 192 -9.71 11.50 -8.61
CA GLY A 192 -8.26 11.66 -8.81
C GLY A 192 -7.81 11.18 -10.18
N LEU A 193 -8.21 9.97 -10.58
CA LEU A 193 -7.89 9.46 -11.92
C LEU A 193 -8.56 10.31 -13.00
N LEU A 194 -9.81 10.73 -12.81
CA LEU A 194 -10.52 11.56 -13.80
C LEU A 194 -9.87 12.94 -13.97
N ILE A 195 -9.43 13.60 -12.90
CA ILE A 195 -8.83 14.93 -13.03
C ILE A 195 -7.43 14.86 -13.67
N GLN A 196 -6.66 13.82 -13.36
CA GLN A 196 -5.35 13.56 -13.97
C GLN A 196 -5.47 13.05 -15.41
N ASN A 197 -6.57 12.36 -15.74
CA ASN A 197 -6.82 11.77 -17.06
C ASN A 197 -8.25 12.07 -17.53
N PRO A 198 -8.53 13.29 -18.06
CA PRO A 198 -9.89 13.72 -18.43
C PRO A 198 -10.59 12.83 -19.48
N TRP A 199 -9.81 12.13 -20.31
CA TRP A 199 -10.32 11.20 -21.34
C TRP A 199 -11.10 10.02 -20.76
N LEU A 200 -10.87 9.64 -19.50
CA LEU A 200 -11.59 8.55 -18.81
C LEU A 200 -13.10 8.82 -18.70
N SER A 201 -13.54 10.08 -18.87
CA SER A 201 -14.96 10.44 -18.89
C SER A 201 -15.78 9.74 -19.98
N ALA A 202 -15.14 9.29 -21.07
CA ALA A 202 -15.76 8.52 -22.14
C ALA A 202 -16.21 7.12 -21.70
N LEU A 203 -15.56 6.55 -20.68
CA LEU A 203 -15.86 5.23 -20.14
C LEU A 203 -17.03 5.24 -19.16
N VAL A 204 -17.49 6.42 -18.75
CA VAL A 204 -18.60 6.57 -17.81
C VAL A 204 -19.94 6.46 -18.56
N PRO A 205 -20.77 5.44 -18.28
CA PRO A 205 -22.08 5.30 -18.90
C PRO A 205 -22.99 6.49 -18.59
N ILE A 206 -24.04 6.69 -19.41
CA ILE A 206 -25.03 7.76 -19.23
C ILE A 206 -25.56 7.74 -17.78
N ILE A 207 -25.39 8.86 -17.10
CA ILE A 207 -25.52 9.06 -15.64
C ILE A 207 -26.99 9.06 -15.18
N LYS A 208 -27.80 8.08 -15.57
CA LYS A 208 -29.17 7.92 -15.04
C LYS A 208 -29.09 7.13 -13.73
N GLY A 209 -29.31 7.80 -12.60
CA GLY A 209 -29.43 7.18 -11.26
C GLY A 209 -28.27 7.45 -10.30
N LEU A 210 -27.09 7.83 -10.81
CA LEU A 210 -25.92 8.20 -10.00
C LEU A 210 -26.15 9.46 -9.16
N GLU A 211 -26.98 10.38 -9.65
CA GLU A 211 -27.37 11.61 -8.96
C GLU A 211 -28.18 11.37 -7.67
N GLN A 212 -28.79 10.20 -7.53
CA GLN A 212 -29.59 9.82 -6.36
C GLN A 212 -28.75 9.17 -5.26
N ALA A 213 -27.47 8.89 -5.52
CA ALA A 213 -26.57 8.28 -4.54
C ALA A 213 -26.22 9.27 -3.42
N LYS A 214 -26.47 8.89 -2.16
CA LYS A 214 -26.15 9.69 -0.97
C LYS A 214 -24.65 9.64 -0.58
N GLN A 215 -23.77 9.24 -1.49
CA GLN A 215 -22.36 9.08 -1.19
C GLN A 215 -21.60 10.43 -1.26
N PRO A 216 -20.75 10.74 -0.27
CA PRO A 216 -19.97 11.98 -0.27
C PRO A 216 -18.99 12.00 -1.45
N GLY A 217 -19.07 13.07 -2.25
CA GLY A 217 -18.18 13.29 -3.41
C GLY A 217 -18.77 12.86 -4.76
N VAL A 218 -19.88 12.13 -4.80
CA VAL A 218 -20.53 11.72 -6.07
C VAL A 218 -20.97 12.93 -6.90
N THR A 219 -21.50 13.97 -6.24
CA THR A 219 -21.93 15.20 -6.91
C THR A 219 -20.78 15.91 -7.62
N LEU A 220 -19.59 15.95 -7.01
CA LEU A 220 -18.39 16.50 -7.62
C LEU A 220 -17.92 15.65 -8.80
N PHE A 221 -17.89 14.33 -8.64
CA PHE A 221 -17.51 13.41 -9.72
C PHE A 221 -18.42 13.57 -10.95
N ILE A 222 -19.74 13.57 -10.76
CA ILE A 222 -20.72 13.77 -11.84
C ILE A 222 -20.51 15.11 -12.53
N HIS A 223 -20.24 16.18 -11.77
CA HIS A 223 -19.96 17.49 -12.32
C HIS A 223 -18.73 17.48 -13.24
N LEU A 224 -17.63 16.87 -12.80
CA LEU A 224 -16.41 16.74 -13.61
C LEU A 224 -16.65 15.90 -14.86
N VAL A 225 -17.34 14.76 -14.75
CA VAL A 225 -17.68 13.92 -15.90
C VAL A 225 -18.50 14.70 -16.93
N LYS A 226 -19.49 15.49 -16.50
CA LYS A 226 -20.31 16.33 -17.40
C LYS A 226 -19.48 17.39 -18.14
N ILE A 227 -18.47 17.97 -17.47
CA ILE A 227 -17.55 18.93 -18.10
C ILE A 227 -16.70 18.22 -19.16
N CYS A 228 -16.06 17.10 -18.79
CA CYS A 228 -15.18 16.35 -19.71
C CYS A 228 -15.95 15.75 -20.90
N GLN A 229 -17.20 15.30 -20.71
CA GLN A 229 -18.04 14.81 -21.81
C GLN A 229 -18.47 15.90 -22.80
N ARG A 230 -18.62 17.15 -22.33
CA ARG A 230 -18.92 18.29 -23.21
C ARG A 230 -17.68 18.78 -23.96
N GLN A 231 -16.50 18.61 -23.39
CA GLN A 231 -15.22 19.05 -23.94
C GLN A 231 -14.16 17.95 -23.80
N PRO A 232 -14.15 16.95 -24.70
CA PRO A 232 -13.29 15.76 -24.59
C PRO A 232 -11.79 16.03 -24.68
N TRP A 233 -11.39 17.19 -25.20
CA TRP A 233 -9.99 17.60 -25.39
C TRP A 233 -9.38 18.35 -24.19
N LEU A 234 -10.11 18.46 -23.07
CA LEU A 234 -9.62 19.17 -21.88
C LEU A 234 -8.38 18.51 -21.29
N THR A 235 -7.38 19.33 -20.95
CA THR A 235 -6.22 18.90 -20.16
C THR A 235 -6.48 19.06 -18.65
N THR A 236 -5.69 18.39 -17.81
CA THR A 236 -5.78 18.50 -16.34
C THR A 236 -5.73 19.95 -15.85
N GLY A 237 -4.83 20.77 -16.41
CA GLY A 237 -4.71 22.19 -16.05
C GLY A 237 -5.94 23.01 -16.45
N GLN A 238 -6.49 22.79 -17.64
CA GLN A 238 -7.71 23.47 -18.09
C GLN A 238 -8.93 23.06 -17.27
N LEU A 239 -9.04 21.78 -16.92
CA LEU A 239 -10.11 21.26 -16.07
C LEU A 239 -10.05 21.84 -14.66
N LEU A 240 -8.85 22.03 -14.09
CA LEU A 240 -8.65 22.67 -12.80
C LEU A 240 -9.04 24.16 -12.84
N GLU A 241 -8.63 24.89 -13.89
CA GLU A 241 -8.94 26.32 -14.06
C GLU A 241 -10.45 26.57 -14.19
N LEU A 242 -11.17 25.72 -14.93
CA LEU A 242 -12.64 25.79 -15.03
C LEU A 242 -13.34 25.59 -13.68
N ASN A 243 -12.68 24.96 -12.72
CA ASN A 243 -13.22 24.67 -11.38
C ASN A 243 -12.70 25.63 -10.29
N ARG A 244 -12.04 26.74 -10.65
CA ARG A 244 -11.41 27.67 -9.70
C ARG A 244 -12.35 28.26 -8.65
N ASN A 245 -13.60 28.51 -9.03
CA ASN A 245 -14.64 29.05 -8.13
C ASN A 245 -15.47 27.95 -7.44
N ASN A 246 -15.10 26.68 -7.59
CA ASN A 246 -15.81 25.56 -6.97
C ASN A 246 -15.41 25.43 -5.49
N LYS A 247 -16.39 25.18 -4.62
CA LYS A 247 -16.15 24.92 -3.18
C LYS A 247 -15.22 23.75 -2.89
N PHE A 248 -14.98 22.89 -3.88
CA PHE A 248 -14.08 21.74 -3.78
C PHE A 248 -12.69 21.95 -4.44
N TYR A 249 -12.34 23.17 -4.84
CA TYR A 249 -11.12 23.46 -5.59
C TYR A 249 -9.84 22.96 -4.89
N LEU A 250 -9.69 23.24 -3.58
CA LEU A 250 -8.53 22.80 -2.80
C LEU A 250 -8.37 21.27 -2.78
N GLN A 251 -9.50 20.54 -2.74
CA GLN A 251 -9.49 19.09 -2.81
C GLN A 251 -9.08 18.60 -4.21
N LEU A 252 -9.50 19.28 -5.27
CA LEU A 252 -9.12 18.95 -6.64
C LEU A 252 -7.62 19.20 -6.88
N GLU A 253 -7.10 20.33 -6.42
CA GLU A 253 -5.66 20.65 -6.49
C GLU A 253 -4.80 19.59 -5.78
N THR A 254 -5.25 19.15 -4.61
CA THR A 254 -4.61 18.04 -3.88
C THR A 254 -4.66 16.72 -4.68
N LEU A 255 -5.77 16.46 -5.39
CA LEU A 255 -5.94 15.24 -6.18
C LEU A 255 -5.17 15.27 -7.50
N VAL A 256 -4.88 16.45 -8.08
CA VAL A 256 -4.05 16.58 -9.29
C VAL A 256 -2.62 16.12 -9.02
N THR A 257 -2.06 16.50 -7.87
CA THR A 257 -0.69 16.13 -7.48
C THR A 257 -0.61 14.78 -6.75
N TRP A 258 -1.75 14.10 -6.60
CA TRP A 258 -1.83 12.86 -5.85
C TRP A 258 -1.16 11.71 -6.59
N ASN A 259 -0.04 11.22 -6.04
CA ASN A 259 0.59 9.99 -6.52
C ASN A 259 -0.20 8.77 -6.04
N HIS A 260 -1.04 8.23 -6.92
CA HIS A 260 -1.86 7.06 -6.66
C HIS A 260 -1.11 5.72 -6.83
N MET A 261 0.16 5.73 -7.30
CA MET A 261 1.00 4.55 -7.55
C MET A 261 0.34 3.47 -8.43
N ILE A 262 -0.55 3.88 -9.34
CA ILE A 262 -1.16 2.99 -10.35
C ILE A 262 -0.29 3.12 -11.60
N ILE A 263 0.17 1.99 -12.12
CA ILE A 263 0.96 1.91 -13.36
C ILE A 263 0.10 2.42 -14.52
N GLU A 264 0.69 3.16 -15.47
CA GLU A 264 -0.05 3.79 -16.58
C GLU A 264 -0.98 2.81 -17.32
N ASP A 265 -0.49 1.61 -17.62
CA ASP A 265 -1.24 0.54 -18.29
C ASP A 265 -2.46 0.03 -17.49
N MET A 266 -2.49 0.29 -16.18
CA MET A 266 -3.54 -0.16 -15.27
C MET A 266 -4.53 0.95 -14.92
N ILE A 267 -4.34 2.18 -15.40
CA ILE A 267 -5.20 3.33 -15.09
C ILE A 267 -6.65 3.07 -15.53
N GLU A 268 -6.84 2.68 -16.79
CA GLU A 268 -8.17 2.41 -17.36
C GLU A 268 -8.90 1.30 -16.59
N LYS A 269 -8.22 0.16 -16.41
CA LYS A 269 -8.77 -0.99 -15.69
C LYS A 269 -9.15 -0.61 -14.26
N THR A 270 -8.26 0.08 -13.55
CA THR A 270 -8.51 0.50 -12.16
C THR A 270 -9.69 1.46 -12.07
N PHE A 271 -9.82 2.37 -13.03
CA PHE A 271 -10.94 3.29 -13.11
C PHE A 271 -12.28 2.55 -13.36
N VAL A 272 -12.30 1.60 -14.29
CA VAL A 272 -13.47 0.77 -14.58
C VAL A 272 -13.86 -0.10 -13.38
N ASP A 273 -12.90 -0.71 -12.69
CA ASP A 273 -13.14 -1.49 -11.47
C ASP A 273 -13.73 -0.62 -10.34
N ALA A 274 -13.19 0.60 -10.18
CA ALA A 274 -13.71 1.57 -9.21
C ALA A 274 -15.13 2.05 -9.57
N LEU A 275 -15.42 2.29 -10.85
CA LEU A 275 -16.77 2.61 -11.32
C LEU A 275 -17.74 1.46 -11.04
N THR A 276 -17.32 0.23 -11.32
CA THR A 276 -18.11 -0.97 -11.09
C THR A 276 -18.42 -1.14 -9.60
N SER A 277 -17.43 -0.90 -8.74
CA SER A 277 -17.60 -0.89 -7.28
C SER A 277 -18.60 0.18 -6.83
N LEU A 278 -18.52 1.40 -7.39
CA LEU A 278 -19.45 2.48 -7.11
C LEU A 278 -20.89 2.12 -7.51
N TYR A 279 -21.11 1.67 -8.74
CA TYR A 279 -22.43 1.26 -9.23
C TYR A 279 -23.02 0.14 -8.38
N ASN A 280 -22.22 -0.87 -8.04
CA ASN A 280 -22.65 -1.96 -7.19
C ASN A 280 -23.10 -1.47 -5.81
N SER A 281 -22.32 -0.57 -5.19
CA SER A 281 -22.69 0.00 -3.90
C SER A 281 -23.99 0.80 -3.95
N ILE A 282 -24.25 1.51 -5.06
CA ILE A 282 -25.51 2.24 -5.26
C ILE A 282 -26.69 1.29 -5.40
N LEU A 283 -26.53 0.21 -6.17
CA LEU A 283 -27.58 -0.80 -6.37
C LEU A 283 -27.92 -1.51 -5.04
N GLU A 284 -26.91 -1.86 -4.24
CA GLU A 284 -27.07 -2.47 -2.91
C GLU A 284 -27.82 -1.51 -1.96
N GLN A 285 -27.44 -0.23 -1.90
CA GLN A 285 -28.15 0.76 -1.08
C GLN A 285 -29.61 0.95 -1.51
N ARG A 286 -29.88 0.93 -2.83
CA ARG A 286 -31.25 1.04 -3.34
C ARG A 286 -32.09 -0.18 -2.99
N GLN A 287 -31.50 -1.38 -3.09
CA GLN A 287 -32.14 -2.62 -2.68
C GLN A 287 -32.50 -2.60 -1.18
N GLU A 288 -31.56 -2.19 -0.32
CA GLU A 288 -31.79 -2.05 1.12
C GLU A 288 -32.91 -1.06 1.43
N ALA A 289 -32.95 0.08 0.73
CA ALA A 289 -34.01 1.07 0.90
C ALA A 289 -35.39 0.54 0.51
N LEU A 290 -35.50 -0.23 -0.58
CA LEU A 290 -36.76 -0.86 -0.99
C LEU A 290 -37.20 -1.97 -0.03
N ILE A 291 -36.27 -2.78 0.48
CA ILE A 291 -36.57 -3.79 1.51
C ILE A 291 -37.06 -3.12 2.80
N ALA A 292 -36.42 -2.02 3.21
CA ALA A 292 -36.85 -1.26 4.37
C ALA A 292 -38.26 -0.66 4.19
N LEU A 293 -38.57 -0.15 2.99
CA LEU A 293 -39.87 0.43 2.66
C LEU A 293 -40.98 -0.63 2.61
N ASP A 294 -40.69 -1.84 2.11
CA ASP A 294 -41.65 -2.95 2.11
C ASP A 294 -42.07 -3.35 3.53
N ARG A 295 -41.11 -3.31 4.48
CA ARG A 295 -41.35 -3.65 5.88
C ARG A 295 -42.26 -2.65 6.62
N THR A 296 -42.28 -1.38 6.21
CA THR A 296 -43.01 -0.32 6.93
C THR A 296 -44.30 0.09 6.25
N HIS A 297 -44.33 0.20 4.93
CA HIS A 297 -45.46 0.76 4.16
C HIS A 297 -45.92 -0.13 2.99
N GLY A 298 -45.18 -1.20 2.69
CA GLY A 298 -45.42 -2.09 1.55
C GLY A 298 -45.01 -1.47 0.21
N LEU A 299 -44.52 -2.28 -0.72
CA LEU A 299 -44.07 -1.79 -2.03
C LEU A 299 -45.22 -1.59 -3.03
N THR A 300 -45.14 -0.51 -3.81
CA THR A 300 -45.97 -0.31 -5.00
C THR A 300 -45.62 -1.31 -6.11
N THR A 301 -46.50 -1.46 -7.11
CA THR A 301 -46.26 -2.34 -8.27
C THR A 301 -45.03 -1.96 -9.09
N LYS A 302 -44.66 -0.67 -9.14
CA LYS A 302 -43.43 -0.20 -9.79
C LYS A 302 -42.20 -0.58 -8.98
N GLU A 303 -42.23 -0.38 -7.66
CA GLU A 303 -41.10 -0.67 -6.76
C GLU A 303 -40.86 -2.18 -6.62
N ARG A 304 -41.90 -3.02 -6.67
CA ARG A 304 -41.72 -4.49 -6.72
C ARG A 304 -41.01 -4.94 -7.99
N LYS A 305 -41.36 -4.36 -9.15
CA LYS A 305 -40.69 -4.64 -10.42
C LYS A 305 -39.23 -4.15 -10.39
N GLU A 306 -38.98 -3.01 -9.75
CA GLU A 306 -37.64 -2.48 -9.53
C GLU A 306 -36.81 -3.41 -8.65
N LEU A 307 -37.33 -3.82 -7.48
CA LEU A 307 -36.64 -4.71 -6.54
C LEU A 307 -36.33 -6.08 -7.19
N TRP A 308 -37.26 -6.63 -7.98
CA TRP A 308 -37.03 -7.86 -8.72
C TRP A 308 -35.88 -7.72 -9.74
N SER A 309 -35.85 -6.62 -10.49
CA SER A 309 -34.79 -6.34 -11.46
C SER A 309 -33.43 -6.14 -10.78
N LEU A 310 -33.40 -5.45 -9.64
CA LEU A 310 -32.20 -5.27 -8.81
C LEU A 310 -31.67 -6.60 -8.27
N ASN A 311 -32.56 -7.47 -7.77
CA ASN A 311 -32.19 -8.81 -7.29
C ASN A 311 -31.58 -9.65 -8.42
N GLN A 312 -32.12 -9.57 -9.64
CA GLN A 312 -31.56 -10.30 -10.78
C GLN A 312 -30.18 -9.78 -11.19
N ALA A 313 -29.99 -8.45 -11.21
CA ALA A 313 -28.70 -7.83 -11.50
C ALA A 313 -27.63 -8.18 -10.45
N LEU A 314 -27.99 -8.14 -9.16
CA LEU A 314 -27.10 -8.50 -8.05
C LEU A 314 -26.89 -10.02 -7.91
N ALA A 315 -27.80 -10.86 -8.40
CA ALA A 315 -27.62 -12.32 -8.41
C ALA A 315 -26.60 -12.77 -9.48
N LYS A 316 -26.61 -12.15 -10.67
CA LYS A 316 -25.59 -12.41 -11.72
C LYS A 316 -24.16 -12.16 -11.22
N LYS A 317 -23.98 -11.25 -10.26
CA LYS A 317 -22.71 -10.97 -9.56
C LYS A 317 -22.22 -12.14 -8.68
N LYS A 318 -23.11 -12.93 -8.08
CA LYS A 318 -22.73 -14.06 -7.22
C LYS A 318 -22.28 -15.30 -8.01
N SER A 319 -22.67 -15.42 -9.28
CA SER A 319 -22.32 -16.56 -10.15
C SER A 319 -20.99 -16.41 -10.89
N ILE A 320 -20.33 -15.24 -10.80
CA ILE A 320 -19.08 -14.92 -11.54
C ILE A 320 -17.88 -14.80 -10.58
N LYS A 321 -18.06 -15.17 -9.30
CA LYS A 321 -16.98 -15.36 -8.33
C LYS A 321 -16.68 -16.84 -8.18
#